data_AF-A0A9Q3FD18-F1
#
_entry.id   AF-A0A9Q3FD18-F1
#
_cell.length_a   1.000
_cell.length_b   1.000
_cell.length_c   1.000
_cell.angle_alpha   90.00
_cell.angle_beta   90.00
_cell.angle_gamma   90.00
#
_symmetry.space_group_name_H-M   'P 1'
#
loop_
_entity.id
_entity.type
_entity.pdbx_description
1 polymer ?
#
loop_
_entity_poly.entity_id
_entity_poly.type
_entity_poly.pdbx_seq_one_letter_code
_entity_poly.pdbx_strand_id
1 'polypeptide(L)'
;MNDKPVEGPICFISRQIKPIEAIYGASKIEFLFLVWALEKLHYYFDGKVFDLIEDFNAVKSVLNMKTPKRHMLRWQIFIQEYRENMTIVRKSRNIHKNANGMSRWALANTPESSAWVPQEENHIEGICVTDIGTEFFNQFKESYKMDKNCHTL
;
A
#
# COMPACT_ATOMS: atom_id res chain seq x y z
N MET A 1 -34.10 28.82 -18.99
CA MET A 1 -33.14 27.74 -18.69
C MET A 1 -32.73 27.88 -17.23
N ASN A 2 -33.22 27.00 -16.35
CA ASN A 2 -32.89 26.99 -14.92
C ASN A 2 -31.92 25.83 -14.65
N ASP A 3 -30.71 25.91 -15.21
CA ASP A 3 -29.66 24.96 -14.86
C ASP A 3 -29.17 25.28 -13.45
N LYS A 4 -29.60 24.45 -12.49
CA LYS A 4 -29.03 24.45 -11.15
C LYS A 4 -27.68 23.74 -11.23
N PRO A 5 -26.63 24.24 -10.57
CA PRO A 5 -25.39 23.50 -10.47
C PRO A 5 -25.66 22.18 -9.73
N VAL A 6 -25.43 21.06 -10.41
CA VAL A 6 -25.53 19.71 -9.85
C VAL A 6 -24.13 19.13 -9.79
N GLU A 7 -23.75 18.56 -8.64
CA GLU A 7 -22.50 17.81 -8.51
C GLU A 7 -22.60 16.53 -9.34
N GLY A 8 -21.66 16.34 -10.27
CA GLY A 8 -21.57 15.18 -11.14
C GLY A 8 -20.32 14.34 -10.85
N PRO A 9 -20.37 13.00 -10.98
CA PRO A 9 -19.20 12.17 -10.82
C PRO A 9 -18.21 12.41 -11.97
N ILE A 10 -16.93 12.62 -11.65
CA ILE A 10 -15.85 12.75 -12.65
C ILE A 10 -15.36 11.35 -13.05
N CYS A 11 -15.07 10.51 -12.07
CA CYS A 11 -14.65 9.14 -12.29
C CYS A 11 -15.10 8.23 -11.14
N PHE A 12 -15.18 6.94 -11.45
CA PHE A 12 -15.43 5.88 -10.49
C PHE A 12 -14.27 4.90 -10.54
N ILE A 13 -13.69 4.60 -9.38
CA ILE A 13 -12.60 3.62 -9.25
C ILE A 13 -12.95 2.62 -8.15
N SER A 14 -12.63 1.35 -8.39
CA SER A 14 -12.76 0.28 -7.41
C SER A 14 -11.73 -0.81 -7.71
N ARG A 15 -11.23 -1.48 -6.69
CA ARG A 15 -10.33 -2.63 -6.86
C ARG A 15 -10.68 -3.75 -5.91
N GLN A 16 -10.27 -4.97 -6.27
CA GLN A 16 -10.33 -6.11 -5.37
C GLN A 16 -9.20 -6.05 -4.32
N ILE A 17 -9.50 -6.59 -3.14
CA ILE A 17 -8.54 -6.78 -2.05
C ILE A 17 -7.67 -7.98 -2.39
N LYS A 18 -6.34 -7.85 -2.29
CA LYS A 18 -5.42 -8.97 -2.47
C LYS A 18 -5.51 -9.92 -1.27
N PRO A 19 -5.27 -11.24 -1.42
CA PRO A 19 -5.30 -12.18 -0.31
C PRO A 19 -4.43 -11.78 0.88
N ILE A 20 -3.25 -11.19 0.62
CA ILE A 20 -2.33 -10.71 1.65
C ILE A 20 -2.88 -9.49 2.41
N GLU A 21 -3.66 -8.64 1.74
CA GLU A 21 -4.26 -7.44 2.31
C GLU A 21 -5.49 -7.77 3.15
N ALA A 22 -6.18 -8.88 2.84
CA ALA A 22 -7.34 -9.35 3.60
C ALA A 22 -6.99 -9.71 5.07
N ILE A 23 -5.71 -9.93 5.37
CA ILE A 23 -5.20 -10.16 6.73
C ILE A 23 -5.26 -8.87 7.57
N TYR A 24 -5.32 -7.70 6.93
CA TYR A 24 -5.46 -6.44 7.64
C TYR A 24 -6.87 -6.24 8.20
N GLY A 25 -6.98 -5.60 9.36
CA GLY A 25 -8.28 -5.19 9.89
C GLY A 25 -8.93 -4.10 9.04
N ALA A 26 -10.26 -3.95 9.15
CA ALA A 26 -11.06 -3.03 8.33
C ALA A 26 -10.45 -1.62 8.21
N SER A 27 -10.07 -0.98 9.32
CA SER A 27 -9.47 0.37 9.32
C SER A 27 -8.25 0.51 8.42
N LYS A 28 -7.43 -0.55 8.36
CA LYS A 28 -6.19 -0.58 7.60
C LYS A 28 -6.46 -0.82 6.12
N ILE A 29 -7.45 -1.66 5.83
CA ILE A 29 -7.91 -1.90 4.47
C ILE A 29 -8.49 -0.60 3.88
N GLU A 30 -9.38 0.08 4.59
CA GLU A 30 -9.95 1.36 4.16
C GLU A 30 -8.86 2.41 3.90
N PHE A 31 -7.87 2.52 4.79
CA PHE A 31 -6.77 3.45 4.60
C PHE A 31 -5.85 3.06 3.43
N LEU A 32 -5.64 1.76 3.20
CA LEU A 32 -4.90 1.26 2.03
C LEU A 32 -5.63 1.59 0.73
N PHE A 33 -6.96 1.49 0.70
CA PHE A 33 -7.75 1.92 -0.45
C PHE A 33 -7.61 3.42 -0.71
N LEU A 34 -7.60 4.25 0.33
CA LEU A 34 -7.36 5.68 0.18
C LEU A 34 -5.98 5.97 -0.43
N VAL A 35 -4.92 5.36 0.09
CA VAL A 35 -3.56 5.52 -0.43
C VAL A 35 -3.50 5.15 -1.92
N TRP A 36 -4.06 4.00 -2.27
CA TRP A 36 -4.15 3.55 -3.66
C TRP A 36 -4.96 4.51 -4.55
N ALA A 37 -6.09 5.01 -4.06
CA ALA A 37 -6.94 5.93 -4.82
C ALA A 37 -6.23 7.27 -5.09
N LEU A 38 -5.56 7.82 -4.08
CA LEU A 38 -4.78 9.05 -4.21
C LEU A 38 -3.59 8.86 -5.17
N GLU A 39 -2.90 7.72 -5.11
CA GLU A 39 -1.82 7.40 -6.04
C GLU A 39 -2.33 7.30 -7.48
N LYS A 40 -3.44 6.58 -7.71
CA LYS A 40 -4.04 6.42 -9.04
C LYS A 40 -4.60 7.73 -9.60
N LEU A 41 -5.12 8.59 -8.74
CA LEU A 41 -5.73 9.87 -9.11
C LEU A 41 -4.83 11.07 -8.80
N HIS A 42 -3.52 10.86 -8.67
CA HIS A 42 -2.57 11.90 -8.29
C HIS A 42 -2.74 13.17 -9.14
N TYR A 43 -2.85 13.03 -10.46
CA TYR A 43 -3.06 14.15 -11.38
C TYR A 43 -4.37 14.95 -11.17
N TYR A 44 -5.37 14.38 -10.49
CA TYR A 44 -6.61 15.08 -10.13
C TYR A 44 -6.48 15.86 -8.82
N PHE A 45 -5.68 15.36 -7.88
CA PHE A 45 -5.57 15.89 -6.52
C PHE A 45 -4.36 16.78 -6.29
N ASP A 46 -3.33 16.67 -7.12
CA ASP A 46 -2.12 17.49 -7.00
C ASP A 46 -2.45 19.00 -7.02
N GLY A 47 -2.03 19.69 -5.96
CA GLY A 47 -2.29 21.11 -5.75
C GLY A 47 -3.78 21.52 -5.59
N LYS A 48 -4.72 20.58 -5.45
CA LYS A 48 -6.16 20.88 -5.30
C LYS A 48 -6.62 20.71 -3.87
N VAL A 49 -7.53 21.61 -3.44
CA VAL A 49 -8.27 21.45 -2.18
C VAL A 49 -9.48 20.56 -2.41
N PHE A 50 -9.62 19.52 -1.60
CA PHE A 50 -10.70 18.54 -1.74
C PHE A 50 -11.16 17.97 -0.40
N ASP A 51 -12.39 17.47 -0.41
CA ASP A 51 -13.00 16.78 0.73
C ASP A 51 -12.90 15.26 0.53
N LEU A 52 -12.27 14.57 1.49
CA LEU A 52 -12.32 13.13 1.60
C LEU A 52 -13.54 12.73 2.43
N ILE A 53 -14.52 12.10 1.78
CA ILE A 53 -15.72 11.62 2.46
C ILE A 53 -15.55 10.14 2.83
N GLU A 54 -15.43 9.84 4.12
CA GLU A 54 -15.32 8.46 4.64
C GLU A 54 -16.51 8.08 5.56
N ASP A 55 -16.85 6.78 5.63
CA ASP A 55 -17.87 6.25 6.57
C ASP A 55 -17.25 5.77 7.90
N PHE A 56 -15.92 5.64 7.94
CA PHE A 56 -15.15 5.12 9.05
C PHE A 56 -14.00 6.07 9.43
N ASN A 57 -13.42 5.96 10.63
CA ASN A 57 -12.29 6.80 11.07
C ASN A 57 -10.92 6.23 10.62
N ALA A 58 -10.78 5.82 9.35
CA ALA A 58 -9.60 5.09 8.88
C ALA A 58 -8.36 5.99 8.97
N VAL A 59 -8.44 7.19 8.40
CA VAL A 59 -7.33 8.15 8.38
C VAL A 59 -6.93 8.55 9.78
N LYS A 60 -7.90 8.92 10.62
CA LYS A 60 -7.63 9.28 12.01
C LYS A 60 -7.03 8.11 12.80
N SER A 61 -7.48 6.88 12.54
CA SER A 61 -6.96 5.69 13.22
C SER A 61 -5.52 5.40 12.84
N VAL A 62 -5.14 5.54 11.57
CA VAL A 62 -3.78 5.23 11.11
C VAL A 62 -2.82 6.36 11.44
N LEU A 63 -3.21 7.63 11.25
CA LEU A 63 -2.34 8.78 11.54
C LEU A 63 -1.99 8.93 13.02
N ASN A 64 -2.89 8.54 13.94
CA ASN A 64 -2.66 8.66 15.38
C ASN A 64 -2.00 7.40 16.00
N MET A 65 -1.55 6.44 15.18
CA MET A 65 -0.85 5.26 15.71
C MET A 65 0.49 5.65 16.32
N LYS A 66 0.68 5.36 17.61
CA LYS A 66 1.95 5.62 18.32
C LYS A 66 3.10 4.75 17.80
N THR A 67 2.80 3.51 17.43
CA THR A 67 3.78 2.51 16.99
C THR A 67 3.35 1.89 15.65
N PRO A 68 3.44 2.65 14.54
CA PRO A 68 3.06 2.15 13.23
C PRO A 68 4.04 1.06 12.77
N LYS A 69 3.51 -0.02 12.18
CA LYS A 69 4.35 -0.98 11.44
C LYS A 69 5.00 -0.29 10.23
N ARG A 70 6.11 -0.81 9.72
CA ARG A 70 6.89 -0.21 8.60
C ARG A 70 6.02 0.19 7.40
N HIS A 71 5.06 -0.66 6.99
CA HIS A 71 4.16 -0.35 5.88
C HIS A 71 3.17 0.79 6.21
N MET A 72 2.66 0.85 7.45
CA MET A 72 1.78 1.94 7.89
C MET A 72 2.52 3.27 7.93
N LEU A 73 3.77 3.27 8.37
CA LEU A 73 4.62 4.46 8.38
C LEU A 73 4.81 5.00 6.95
N ARG A 74 5.04 4.12 5.97
CA ARG A 74 5.13 4.53 4.55
C ARG A 74 3.85 5.18 4.04
N TRP A 75 2.69 4.71 4.49
CA TRP A 75 1.42 5.33 4.12
C TRP A 75 1.16 6.66 4.85
N GLN A 76 1.58 6.78 6.12
CA GLN A 76 1.52 8.05 6.88
C GLN A 76 2.40 9.13 6.24
N ILE A 77 3.66 8.76 5.97
CA ILE A 77 4.43 9.07 4.76
C ILE A 77 3.72 9.84 3.64
N PHE A 78 3.30 9.01 2.69
CA PHE A 78 2.61 9.35 1.47
C PHE A 78 1.47 10.35 1.67
N ILE A 79 0.60 10.13 2.66
CA ILE A 79 -0.58 10.97 2.79
C ILE A 79 -0.23 12.42 3.19
N GLN A 80 0.94 12.68 3.80
CA GLN A 80 1.33 14.05 4.18
C GLN A 80 1.32 15.02 3.00
N GLU A 81 1.64 14.55 1.80
CA GLU A 81 1.60 15.35 0.56
C GLU A 81 0.24 16.02 0.34
N TYR A 82 -0.85 15.33 0.68
CA TYR A 82 -2.21 15.82 0.49
C TYR A 82 -2.80 16.47 1.74
N ARG A 83 -2.14 16.40 2.91
CA ARG A 83 -2.76 16.72 4.20
C ARG A 83 -3.19 18.17 4.35
N GLU A 84 -2.47 19.10 3.74
CA GLU A 84 -2.78 20.53 3.81
C GLU A 84 -4.04 20.87 3.00
N ASN A 85 -4.25 20.16 1.88
CA ASN A 85 -5.34 20.43 0.95
C ASN A 85 -6.53 19.45 1.10
N MET A 86 -6.41 18.45 1.96
CA MET A 86 -7.43 17.42 2.18
C MET A 86 -8.20 17.63 3.48
N THR A 87 -9.50 17.91 3.38
CA THR A 87 -10.42 17.95 4.53
C THR A 87 -11.14 16.62 4.68
N ILE A 88 -11.03 16.00 5.87
CA ILE A 88 -11.67 14.71 6.13
C ILE A 88 -13.08 14.95 6.67
N VAL A 89 -14.09 14.52 5.92
CA VAL A 89 -15.51 14.66 6.26
C VAL A 89 -16.11 13.29 6.52
N ARG A 90 -16.54 13.05 7.78
CA ARG A 90 -17.19 11.79 8.11
C ARG A 90 -18.70 11.87 7.87
N LYS A 91 -19.22 10.93 7.07
CA LYS A 91 -20.66 10.82 6.78
C LYS A 91 -21.20 9.44 7.15
N SER A 92 -22.48 9.38 7.49
CA SER A 92 -23.15 8.11 7.79
C SER A 92 -23.13 7.18 6.57
N ARG A 93 -22.97 5.87 6.82
CA ARG A 93 -22.95 4.80 5.81
C ARG A 93 -24.10 4.89 4.79
N ASN A 94 -25.26 5.38 5.19
CA ASN A 94 -26.43 5.51 4.31
C ASN A 94 -26.22 6.47 3.13
N ILE A 95 -25.28 7.41 3.23
CA ILE A 95 -24.97 8.37 2.17
C ILE A 95 -24.05 7.72 1.11
N HIS A 96 -23.28 6.70 1.50
CA HIS A 96 -22.27 6.04 0.66
C HIS A 96 -22.84 4.96 -0.27
N LYS A 97 -24.10 5.05 -0.70
CA LYS A 97 -24.73 4.00 -1.55
C LYS A 97 -24.00 3.80 -2.88
N ASN A 98 -23.50 4.88 -3.47
CA ASN A 98 -22.69 4.88 -4.68
C ASN A 98 -21.38 4.09 -4.50
N ALA A 99 -20.60 4.39 -3.45
CA ALA A 99 -19.35 3.71 -3.16
C ALA A 99 -19.56 2.27 -2.69
N ASN A 100 -20.59 2.03 -1.87
CA ASN A 100 -20.93 0.70 -1.33
C ASN A 100 -21.29 -0.32 -2.42
N GLY A 101 -21.90 0.12 -3.51
CA GLY A 101 -22.18 -0.77 -4.64
C GLY A 101 -20.87 -1.31 -5.24
N MET A 102 -19.94 -0.41 -5.54
CA MET A 102 -18.67 -0.76 -6.17
C MET A 102 -17.73 -1.55 -5.25
N SER A 103 -17.72 -1.27 -3.95
CA SER A 103 -16.87 -2.00 -3.00
C SER A 103 -17.31 -3.45 -2.78
N ARG A 104 -18.60 -3.76 -3.02
CA ARG A 104 -19.15 -5.13 -2.92
C ARG A 104 -19.06 -5.93 -4.22
N TRP A 105 -18.90 -5.24 -5.35
CA TRP A 105 -18.89 -5.82 -6.69
C TRP A 105 -17.64 -5.35 -7.46
N ALA A 106 -16.47 -5.52 -6.86
CA ALA A 106 -15.23 -5.11 -7.48
C ALA A 106 -14.89 -5.99 -8.70
N LEU A 107 -14.51 -5.34 -9.80
CA LEU A 107 -14.11 -5.99 -11.05
C LEU A 107 -12.88 -6.87 -10.85
N ALA A 108 -12.75 -7.91 -11.68
CA ALA A 108 -11.55 -8.75 -11.68
C ALA A 108 -10.29 -7.90 -11.95
N ASN A 109 -9.19 -8.25 -11.27
CA ASN A 109 -7.91 -7.59 -11.45
C ASN A 109 -7.21 -8.06 -12.75
N THR A 110 -7.73 -7.64 -13.91
CA THR A 110 -7.16 -7.93 -15.23
C THR A 110 -6.36 -6.74 -15.77
N PRO A 111 -5.35 -6.93 -16.66
CA PRO A 111 -4.56 -5.84 -17.24
C PRO A 111 -5.38 -4.79 -17.99
N GLU A 112 -6.57 -5.14 -18.46
CA GLU A 112 -7.51 -4.24 -19.15
C GLU A 112 -8.26 -3.32 -18.18
N SER A 113 -8.26 -3.64 -16.88
CA SER A 113 -8.94 -2.85 -15.86
C SER A 113 -8.14 -1.58 -15.54
N SER A 114 -8.82 -0.42 -15.47
CA SER A 114 -8.19 0.82 -15.01
C SER A 114 -7.66 0.72 -13.58
N ALA A 115 -8.26 -0.17 -12.79
CA ALA A 115 -7.87 -0.48 -11.42
C ALA A 115 -6.83 -1.61 -11.32
N TRP A 116 -6.21 -2.01 -12.43
CA TRP A 116 -5.21 -3.06 -12.43
C TRP A 116 -4.05 -2.74 -11.49
N VAL A 117 -3.73 -3.74 -10.68
CA VAL A 117 -2.53 -3.76 -9.85
C VAL A 117 -1.78 -5.04 -10.19
N PRO A 118 -0.51 -4.95 -10.64
CA PRO A 118 0.30 -6.14 -10.86
C PRO A 118 0.30 -7.02 -9.61
N GLN A 119 0.11 -8.31 -9.81
CA GLN A 119 0.50 -9.29 -8.81
C GLN A 119 2.00 -9.49 -8.97
N GLU A 120 2.78 -8.77 -8.17
CA GLU A 120 4.19 -9.12 -7.99
C GLU A 120 4.20 -10.51 -7.36
N GLU A 121 4.50 -11.54 -8.15
CA GLU A 121 5.07 -12.76 -7.60
C GLU A 121 6.36 -12.31 -6.93
N ASN A 122 6.30 -12.11 -5.62
CA ASN A 122 7.49 -12.04 -4.80
C ASN A 122 8.08 -13.45 -4.85
N HIS A 123 8.73 -13.80 -5.96
CA HIS A 123 9.82 -14.74 -5.91
C HIS A 123 10.76 -14.08 -4.92
N ILE A 124 10.71 -14.54 -3.67
CA ILE A 124 11.79 -14.29 -2.74
C ILE A 124 12.94 -15.03 -3.40
N GLU A 125 13.59 -14.38 -4.36
CA GLU A 125 15.01 -14.53 -4.58
C GLU A 125 15.52 -14.40 -3.17
N GLY A 126 15.82 -15.53 -2.54
CA GLY A 126 16.37 -15.55 -1.20
C GLY A 126 17.43 -14.46 -1.19
N ILE A 127 17.65 -13.82 -0.03
CA ILE A 127 18.98 -13.27 0.21
C ILE A 127 19.91 -14.33 -0.35
N CYS A 128 20.66 -13.99 -1.41
CA CYS A 128 21.50 -14.96 -2.06
C CYS A 128 22.54 -15.25 -0.98
N VAL A 129 22.24 -16.24 -0.15
CA VAL A 129 23.19 -16.93 0.67
C VAL A 129 23.89 -17.80 -0.37
N THR A 130 24.57 -17.17 -1.33
CA THR A 130 25.73 -17.80 -1.94
C THR A 130 26.53 -18.29 -0.75
N ASP A 131 26.83 -19.57 -0.76
CA ASP A 131 27.50 -20.36 0.27
C ASP A 131 28.73 -19.66 0.87
N ILE A 132 28.50 -18.64 1.70
CA ILE A 132 29.50 -18.06 2.61
C ILE A 132 30.00 -19.16 3.53
N GLY A 133 29.28 -20.27 3.70
CA GLY A 133 29.83 -21.45 4.35
C GLY A 133 30.99 -22.03 3.53
N THR A 134 30.70 -22.64 2.39
CA THR A 134 31.62 -23.59 1.76
C THR A 134 32.88 -22.91 1.23
N GLU A 135 32.74 -21.78 0.53
CA GLU A 135 33.87 -21.12 -0.14
C GLU A 135 34.80 -20.42 0.88
N PHE A 136 34.22 -19.76 1.88
CA PHE A 136 34.96 -19.18 3.01
C PHE A 136 35.70 -20.22 3.84
N PHE A 137 35.02 -21.33 4.21
CA PHE A 137 35.66 -22.40 4.99
C PHE A 137 36.76 -23.10 4.18
N ASN A 138 36.60 -23.23 2.86
CA ASN A 138 37.66 -23.75 1.99
C ASN A 138 38.87 -22.80 1.96
N GLN A 139 38.64 -21.49 1.84
CA GLN A 139 39.70 -20.49 1.85
C GLN A 139 40.48 -20.47 3.17
N PHE A 140 39.77 -20.60 4.31
CA PHE A 140 40.40 -20.76 5.62
C PHE A 140 41.21 -22.06 5.72
N LYS A 141 40.64 -23.20 5.30
CA LYS A 141 41.34 -24.49 5.30
C LYS A 141 42.62 -24.46 4.46
N GLU A 142 42.59 -23.79 3.30
CA GLU A 142 43.78 -23.64 2.45
C GLU A 142 44.83 -22.75 3.10
N SER A 143 44.43 -21.63 3.70
CA SER A 143 45.33 -20.74 4.44
C SER A 143 46.10 -21.48 5.55
N TYR A 144 45.41 -22.30 6.34
CA TYR A 144 46.04 -23.09 7.40
C TYR A 144 46.99 -24.19 6.90
N LYS A 145 46.80 -24.71 5.68
CA LYS A 145 47.73 -25.69 5.07
C LYS A 145 49.04 -25.05 4.61
N MET A 146 49.03 -23.75 4.34
CA MET A 146 50.20 -23.01 3.83
C MET A 146 51.04 -22.39 4.93
N ASP A 147 50.50 -22.27 6.14
CA ASP A 147 51.21 -21.74 7.30
C ASP A 147 52.07 -22.83 7.98
N LYS A 148 53.39 -22.67 7.91
CA LYS A 148 54.38 -23.60 8.48
C LYS A 148 54.32 -23.67 10.01
N ASN A 149 53.64 -22.71 10.66
CA ASN A 149 53.47 -22.65 12.11
C ASN A 149 52.17 -23.31 12.60
N CYS A 150 51.29 -23.77 11.69
CA CYS A 150 50.06 -24.43 12.08
C CYS A 150 50.29 -25.95 12.13
N HIS A 151 50.46 -26.49 13.34
CA HIS A 151 50.50 -27.93 13.54
C HIS A 151 49.06 -28.47 13.47
N THR A 152 48.81 -29.40 12.54
CA THR A 152 47.55 -30.15 12.44
C THR A 152 47.15 -30.70 13.81
N LEU A 153 45.93 -30.36 14.26
CA LEU A 153 45.24 -31.05 15.37
C LEU A 153 44.88 -32.48 14.98
#